data_AF-A0A918JY33-F1
#
_entry.id   AF-A0A918JY33-F1
#
_cell.length_a   1.000
_cell.length_b   1.000
_cell.length_c   1.000
_cell.angle_alpha   90.00
_cell.angle_beta   90.00
_cell.angle_gamma   90.00
#
_symmetry.space_group_name_H-M   'P 1'
#
loop_
_entity.id
_entity.type
_entity.pdbx_description
1 polymer ?
#
loop_
_entity_poly.entity_id
_entity_poly.type
_entity_poly.pdbx_seq_one_letter_code
_entity_poly.pdbx_strand_id
1 'polypeptide(L)'
;MKYGLLTYVENKKFFNVGDNIQSLAAKQFLPRVDTFLNREKLGEYKGDPVKLIMNGWFTHNIHNWVPSEDIDPVFVSFHMNNTAAPAMLSEKGIAYLKKHQPIGCRDQFTADTLKAKGIDAYFTGCLTLTLDSYKVADEERGEDIYIVDPLYSYPRPEKIFYNTKYTVKNILNGTAFQLGKKNKHLKNFISEDVLNSAEFINQEPPSNQLNDEQKFEMAEALLHKYAKAKLVITSRIHCALPCLALGTPVIFVNGFDSFVDSCRFDGILELFNRIDIDSKTGAFTANFPLEGKISKNTMVKNLEKHHDLANALKEKVRSKLN
;
A
#
# COMPACT_ATOMS: atom_id res chain seq x y z
N MET A 1 -27.33 6.57 -11.14
CA MET A 1 -25.90 6.73 -10.79
C MET A 1 -25.21 5.39 -10.94
N LYS A 2 -24.09 5.34 -11.68
CA LYS A 2 -23.21 4.15 -11.75
C LYS A 2 -22.16 4.17 -10.66
N TYR A 3 -21.61 3.01 -10.31
CA TYR A 3 -20.50 2.87 -9.37
C TYR A 3 -19.26 2.32 -10.06
N GLY A 4 -18.16 3.08 -9.98
CA GLY A 4 -16.89 2.74 -10.60
C GLY A 4 -15.94 2.07 -9.63
N LEU A 5 -15.10 1.17 -10.14
CA LEU A 5 -13.98 0.60 -9.39
C LEU A 5 -12.66 0.84 -10.13
N LEU A 6 -11.61 1.23 -9.41
CA LEU A 6 -10.31 1.51 -10.01
C LEU A 6 -9.62 0.23 -10.51
N THR A 7 -9.02 0.34 -11.69
CA THR A 7 -8.01 -0.60 -12.24
C THR A 7 -6.73 0.15 -12.55
N TYR A 8 -5.65 -0.60 -12.81
CA TYR A 8 -4.30 -0.04 -12.79
C TYR A 8 -3.50 -0.46 -14.02
N VAL A 9 -2.75 0.50 -14.57
CA VAL A 9 -1.73 0.20 -15.57
C VAL A 9 -0.54 -0.45 -14.88
N GLU A 10 -0.09 -1.56 -15.46
CA GLU A 10 1.15 -2.21 -15.04
C GLU A 10 2.36 -1.42 -15.52
N ASN A 11 3.47 -1.50 -14.79
CA ASN A 11 4.71 -1.00 -15.34
C ASN A 11 5.31 -2.03 -16.33
N LYS A 12 6.39 -1.66 -17.02
CA LYS A 12 7.03 -2.51 -18.05
C LYS A 12 7.60 -3.85 -17.53
N LYS A 13 7.70 -4.05 -16.22
CA LYS A 13 8.41 -5.16 -15.57
C LYS A 13 7.50 -5.99 -14.67
N PHE A 14 6.65 -5.32 -13.89
CA PHE A 14 5.84 -5.89 -12.83
C PHE A 14 4.57 -5.05 -12.61
N PHE A 15 3.60 -5.65 -11.93
CA PHE A 15 2.46 -4.93 -11.37
C PHE A 15 2.46 -5.05 -9.85
N ASN A 16 1.73 -4.16 -9.16
CA ASN A 16 1.70 -4.10 -7.70
C ASN A 16 0.36 -4.62 -7.18
N VAL A 17 0.36 -5.78 -6.53
CA VAL A 17 -0.86 -6.40 -6.00
C VAL A 17 -1.53 -5.50 -4.93
N GLY A 18 -0.75 -4.66 -4.25
CA GLY A 18 -1.28 -3.70 -3.28
C GLY A 18 -2.21 -2.64 -3.88
N ASP A 19 -2.16 -2.39 -5.19
CA ASP A 19 -3.14 -1.54 -5.87
C ASP A 19 -4.49 -2.25 -5.98
N ASN A 20 -4.50 -3.53 -6.37
CA ASN A 20 -5.74 -4.33 -6.37
C ASN A 20 -6.35 -4.48 -4.97
N ILE A 21 -5.54 -4.63 -3.92
CA ILE A 21 -6.03 -4.66 -2.51
C ILE A 21 -6.74 -3.34 -2.15
N GLN A 22 -6.25 -2.19 -2.62
CA GLN A 22 -6.92 -0.90 -2.40
C GLN A 22 -8.27 -0.82 -3.11
N SER A 23 -8.39 -1.39 -4.32
CA SER A 23 -9.67 -1.52 -5.01
C SER A 23 -10.61 -2.50 -4.29
N LEU A 24 -10.12 -3.64 -3.76
CA LEU A 24 -10.96 -4.52 -2.93
C LEU A 24 -11.50 -3.79 -1.69
N ALA A 25 -10.67 -2.94 -1.06
CA ALA A 25 -11.10 -2.09 0.05
C ALA A 25 -12.17 -1.06 -0.34
N ALA A 26 -12.18 -0.57 -1.57
CA ALA A 26 -13.24 0.27 -2.10
C ALA A 26 -14.50 -0.53 -2.43
N LYS A 27 -14.34 -1.70 -3.06
CA LYS A 27 -15.42 -2.59 -3.53
C LYS A 27 -16.42 -2.93 -2.44
N GLN A 28 -15.98 -3.16 -1.20
CA GLN A 28 -16.86 -3.52 -0.08
C GLN A 28 -17.91 -2.45 0.26
N PHE A 29 -17.68 -1.19 -0.12
CA PHE A 29 -18.62 -0.09 0.15
C PHE A 29 -19.59 0.16 -1.01
N LEU A 30 -19.28 -0.35 -2.20
CA LEU A 30 -20.08 -0.13 -3.38
C LEU A 30 -21.28 -1.09 -3.38
N PRO A 31 -22.50 -0.62 -3.70
CA PRO A 31 -23.67 -1.51 -3.83
C PRO A 31 -23.50 -2.55 -4.94
N ARG A 32 -22.75 -2.20 -5.98
CA ARG A 32 -22.36 -3.02 -7.14
C ARG A 32 -21.19 -2.36 -7.86
N VAL A 33 -20.56 -3.07 -8.78
CA VAL A 33 -19.55 -2.50 -9.68
C VAL A 33 -20.16 -2.43 -11.09
N ASP A 34 -20.46 -1.22 -11.56
CA ASP A 34 -21.05 -1.00 -12.89
C ASP A 34 -19.99 -0.82 -13.97
N THR A 35 -18.80 -0.33 -13.61
CA THR A 35 -17.71 -0.09 -14.56
C THR A 35 -16.34 -0.11 -13.88
N PHE A 36 -15.32 -0.49 -14.63
CA PHE A 36 -13.92 -0.41 -14.21
C PHE A 36 -13.27 0.81 -14.86
N LEU A 37 -12.62 1.66 -14.05
CA LEU A 37 -11.93 2.85 -14.53
C LEU A 37 -10.43 2.72 -14.29
N ASN A 38 -9.66 2.88 -15.37
CA ASN A 38 -8.22 2.93 -15.26
C ASN A 38 -7.79 4.25 -14.60
N ARG A 39 -7.10 4.15 -13.46
CA ARG A 39 -6.61 5.30 -12.68
C ARG A 39 -5.78 6.30 -13.51
N GLU A 40 -5.04 5.83 -14.51
CA GLU A 40 -4.18 6.69 -15.35
C GLU A 40 -4.93 7.39 -16.50
N LYS A 41 -6.22 7.08 -16.67
CA LYS A 41 -7.06 7.57 -17.78
C LYS A 41 -8.38 8.19 -17.30
N LEU A 42 -8.45 8.62 -16.03
CA LEU A 42 -9.67 9.20 -15.48
C LEU A 42 -10.09 10.49 -16.19
N GLY A 43 -9.13 11.30 -16.66
CA GLY A 43 -9.40 12.49 -17.47
C GLY A 43 -9.94 12.21 -18.89
N GLU A 44 -9.84 10.95 -19.36
CA GLU A 44 -10.33 10.52 -20.67
C GLU A 44 -11.73 9.90 -20.60
N TYR A 45 -12.28 9.70 -19.39
CA TYR A 45 -13.57 9.06 -19.21
C TYR A 45 -14.69 9.87 -19.86
N LYS A 46 -15.44 9.21 -20.75
CA LYS A 46 -16.64 9.73 -21.40
C LYS A 46 -17.71 8.66 -21.31
N GLY A 47 -18.68 8.84 -20.44
CA GLY A 47 -19.71 7.85 -20.16
C GLY A 47 -20.78 8.40 -19.23
N ASP A 48 -21.68 7.52 -18.77
CA ASP A 48 -22.70 7.92 -17.81
C ASP A 48 -22.07 8.37 -16.48
N PRO A 49 -22.68 9.32 -15.76
CA PRO A 49 -22.19 9.76 -14.46
C PRO A 49 -21.89 8.59 -13.51
N VAL A 50 -20.67 8.58 -12.98
CA VAL A 50 -20.12 7.48 -12.17
C VAL A 50 -19.56 7.99 -10.85
N LYS A 51 -20.03 7.42 -9.74
CA LYS A 51 -19.45 7.66 -8.42
C LYS A 51 -18.20 6.79 -8.24
N LEU A 52 -17.09 7.38 -7.79
CA LEU A 52 -15.79 6.71 -7.71
C LEU A 52 -15.07 7.05 -6.40
N ILE A 53 -14.64 6.04 -5.65
CA ILE A 53 -13.78 6.23 -4.47
C ILE A 53 -12.35 6.49 -4.94
N MET A 54 -11.80 7.65 -4.59
CA MET A 54 -10.50 8.14 -5.06
C MET A 54 -9.40 7.85 -4.05
N ASN A 55 -9.17 6.56 -3.77
CA ASN A 55 -8.18 6.10 -2.80
C ASN A 55 -6.84 5.69 -3.44
N GLY A 56 -5.78 5.89 -2.65
CA GLY A 56 -4.45 5.43 -2.98
C GLY A 56 -3.55 6.49 -3.62
N TRP A 57 -2.42 6.03 -4.14
CA TRP A 57 -1.53 6.89 -4.90
C TRP A 57 -2.14 7.20 -6.27
N PHE A 58 -2.15 8.49 -6.65
CA PHE A 58 -3.08 8.96 -7.66
C PHE A 58 -2.68 8.76 -9.12
N THR A 59 -1.51 9.20 -9.61
CA THR A 59 -1.21 9.02 -11.05
C THR A 59 0.25 9.11 -11.43
N HIS A 60 0.65 8.33 -12.44
CA HIS A 60 1.88 8.51 -13.22
C HIS A 60 1.68 9.55 -14.33
N ASN A 61 0.45 9.70 -14.83
CA ASN A 61 0.06 10.64 -15.86
C ASN A 61 -0.24 12.04 -15.29
N ILE A 62 0.80 12.70 -14.80
CA ILE A 62 0.68 14.02 -14.16
C ILE A 62 0.13 15.13 -15.07
N HIS A 63 0.17 14.94 -16.40
CA HIS A 63 -0.29 15.94 -17.37
C HIS A 63 -1.79 15.84 -17.68
N ASN A 64 -2.42 14.68 -17.46
CA ASN A 64 -3.86 14.47 -17.66
C ASN A 64 -4.54 13.84 -16.44
N TRP A 65 -4.07 14.21 -15.25
CA TRP A 65 -4.51 13.60 -14.01
C TRP A 65 -5.94 13.99 -13.60
N VAL A 66 -6.36 15.21 -13.96
CA VAL A 66 -7.65 15.77 -13.55
C VAL A 66 -8.77 14.89 -14.12
N PRO A 67 -9.57 14.23 -13.26
CA PRO A 67 -10.64 13.36 -13.72
C PRO A 67 -11.69 14.10 -14.55
N SER A 68 -12.41 13.34 -15.38
CA SER A 68 -13.58 13.83 -16.11
C SER A 68 -14.67 14.35 -15.18
N GLU A 69 -15.43 15.35 -15.64
CA GLU A 69 -16.60 15.89 -14.93
C GLU A 69 -17.75 14.86 -14.79
N ASP A 70 -17.74 13.80 -15.60
CA ASP A 70 -18.68 12.68 -15.48
C ASP A 70 -18.34 11.74 -14.31
N ILE A 71 -17.21 11.97 -13.63
CA ILE A 71 -16.81 11.24 -12.42
C ILE A 71 -17.21 12.08 -11.21
N ASP A 72 -18.02 11.52 -10.32
CA ASP A 72 -18.34 12.06 -9.00
C ASP A 72 -17.38 11.45 -7.95
N PRO A 73 -16.29 12.14 -7.58
CA PRO A 73 -15.22 11.57 -6.76
C PRO A 73 -15.54 11.62 -5.27
N VAL A 74 -15.25 10.53 -4.56
CA VAL A 74 -15.18 10.48 -3.11
C VAL A 74 -13.70 10.44 -2.70
N PHE A 75 -13.15 11.59 -2.34
CA PHE A 75 -11.76 11.70 -1.90
C PHE A 75 -11.57 11.21 -0.46
N VAL A 76 -11.01 10.02 -0.34
CA VAL A 76 -10.54 9.43 0.90
C VAL A 76 -9.23 8.69 0.64
N SER A 77 -8.32 8.67 1.62
CA SER A 77 -7.02 8.01 1.46
C SER A 77 -6.26 8.43 0.20
N PHE A 78 -6.42 9.67 -0.24
CA PHE A 78 -5.75 10.22 -1.40
C PHE A 78 -4.28 10.50 -1.07
N HIS A 79 -3.36 9.98 -1.88
CA HIS A 79 -1.93 10.24 -1.75
C HIS A 79 -1.35 10.83 -3.02
N MET A 80 -0.59 11.89 -2.83
CA MET A 80 0.20 12.54 -3.87
C MET A 80 1.67 12.51 -3.47
N ASN A 81 2.49 11.86 -4.27
CA ASN A 81 3.93 11.85 -4.00
C ASN A 81 4.56 13.19 -4.38
N ASN A 82 5.73 13.46 -3.80
CA ASN A 82 6.38 14.76 -3.94
C ASN A 82 6.82 15.07 -5.39
N THR A 83 7.06 14.03 -6.19
CA THR A 83 7.43 14.17 -7.61
C THR A 83 6.23 14.54 -8.50
N ALA A 84 5.03 14.08 -8.16
CA ALA A 84 3.81 14.39 -8.91
C ALA A 84 3.18 15.70 -8.45
N ALA A 85 3.39 16.10 -7.19
CA ALA A 85 2.80 17.27 -6.56
C ALA A 85 2.91 18.57 -7.38
N PRO A 86 4.07 18.93 -7.99
CA PRO A 86 4.16 20.19 -8.75
C PRO A 86 3.24 20.25 -9.97
N ALA A 87 3.11 19.15 -10.70
CA ALA A 87 2.23 19.08 -11.88
C ALA A 87 0.76 18.90 -11.47
N MET A 88 0.51 18.11 -10.42
CA MET A 88 -0.83 17.92 -9.91
C MET A 88 -1.42 19.22 -9.35
N LEU A 89 -0.61 20.03 -8.66
CA LEU A 89 -1.00 21.31 -8.07
C LEU A 89 -0.81 22.50 -9.01
N SER A 90 -1.01 22.28 -10.31
CA SER A 90 -1.26 23.36 -11.27
C SER A 90 -2.59 24.06 -10.99
N GLU A 91 -2.83 25.23 -11.60
CA GLU A 91 -4.09 25.98 -11.42
C GLU A 91 -5.33 25.11 -11.69
N LYS A 92 -5.28 24.30 -12.77
CA LYS A 92 -6.35 23.36 -13.12
C LYS A 92 -6.59 22.32 -12.03
N GLY A 93 -5.52 21.73 -11.50
CA GLY A 93 -5.62 20.70 -10.47
C GLY A 93 -6.07 21.24 -9.11
N ILE A 94 -5.59 22.44 -8.73
CA ILE A 94 -6.06 23.14 -7.53
C ILE A 94 -7.54 23.48 -7.65
N ALA A 95 -7.98 24.00 -8.79
CA ALA A 95 -9.39 24.32 -9.02
C ALA A 95 -10.28 23.08 -8.89
N TYR A 96 -9.85 21.94 -9.46
CA TYR A 96 -10.56 20.67 -9.35
C TYR A 96 -10.64 20.19 -7.89
N LEU A 97 -9.53 20.16 -7.15
CA LEU A 97 -9.54 19.72 -5.75
C LEU A 97 -10.38 20.64 -4.86
N LYS A 98 -10.36 21.96 -5.08
CA LYS A 98 -11.23 22.90 -4.36
C LYS A 98 -12.71 22.64 -4.61
N LYS A 99 -13.09 22.26 -5.83
CA LYS A 99 -14.48 21.90 -6.18
C LYS A 99 -14.98 20.69 -5.38
N HIS A 100 -14.09 19.76 -5.03
CA HIS A 100 -14.44 18.50 -4.37
C HIS A 100 -14.00 18.41 -2.89
N GLN A 101 -13.58 19.54 -2.31
CA GLN A 101 -13.14 19.59 -0.91
C GLN A 101 -14.32 19.30 0.06
N PRO A 102 -14.05 18.80 1.29
CA PRO A 102 -12.75 18.50 1.85
C PRO A 102 -12.13 17.21 1.30
N ILE A 103 -10.81 17.22 1.07
CA ILE A 103 -10.05 16.08 0.53
C ILE A 103 -9.52 15.21 1.67
N GLY A 104 -9.97 13.95 1.73
CA GLY A 104 -9.43 12.96 2.66
C GLY A 104 -8.10 12.39 2.15
N CYS A 105 -7.01 12.69 2.85
CA CYS A 105 -5.65 12.31 2.47
C CYS A 105 -5.17 11.07 3.21
N ARG A 106 -4.33 10.26 2.55
CA ARG A 106 -3.79 9.02 3.13
C ARG A 106 -2.77 9.29 4.23
N ASP A 107 -1.96 10.31 4.04
CA ASP A 107 -0.83 10.69 4.87
C ASP A 107 -0.88 12.19 5.19
N GLN A 108 -0.27 12.55 6.31
CA GLN A 108 -0.24 13.92 6.80
C GLN A 108 0.49 14.85 5.83
N PHE A 109 1.58 14.36 5.22
CA PHE A 109 2.31 15.07 4.17
C PHE A 109 1.40 15.56 3.04
N THR A 110 0.56 14.69 2.47
CA THR A 110 -0.39 15.09 1.42
C THR A 110 -1.39 16.11 1.95
N ALA A 111 -1.95 15.91 3.15
CA ALA A 111 -2.91 16.84 3.74
C ALA A 111 -2.33 18.25 3.90
N ASP A 112 -1.13 18.36 4.47
CA ASP A 112 -0.47 19.64 4.70
C ASP A 112 -0.04 20.31 3.39
N THR A 113 0.39 19.52 2.41
CA THR A 113 0.70 20.01 1.06
C THR A 113 -0.53 20.63 0.39
N LEU A 114 -1.71 20.01 0.53
CA LEU A 114 -2.96 20.56 -0.02
C LEU A 114 -3.42 21.81 0.74
N LYS A 115 -3.35 21.80 2.07
CA LYS A 115 -3.67 22.98 2.92
C LYS A 115 -2.79 24.18 2.58
N ALA A 116 -1.51 23.96 2.31
CA ALA A 116 -0.58 25.02 1.90
C ALA A 116 -0.96 25.67 0.55
N LYS A 117 -1.80 25.02 -0.26
CA LYS A 117 -2.41 25.57 -1.49
C LYS A 117 -3.83 26.11 -1.27
N GLY A 118 -4.29 26.19 -0.03
CA GLY A 118 -5.62 26.66 0.34
C GLY A 118 -6.75 25.71 -0.05
N ILE A 119 -6.48 24.40 -0.12
CA ILE A 119 -7.48 23.34 -0.31
C ILE A 119 -7.82 22.77 1.06
N ASP A 120 -9.11 22.67 1.40
CA ASP A 120 -9.52 22.00 2.63
C ASP A 120 -9.22 20.50 2.53
N ALA A 121 -8.38 20.00 3.43
CA ALA A 121 -7.86 18.64 3.41
C ALA A 121 -7.59 18.14 4.83
N TYR A 122 -7.67 16.83 5.03
CA TYR A 122 -7.51 16.22 6.35
C TYR A 122 -6.95 14.80 6.23
N PHE A 123 -6.27 14.33 7.27
CA PHE A 123 -5.73 12.96 7.32
C PHE A 123 -6.85 11.94 7.57
N THR A 124 -6.81 10.84 6.82
CA THR A 124 -7.79 9.74 6.89
C THR A 124 -7.17 8.35 7.04
N GLY A 125 -5.84 8.23 6.88
CA GLY A 125 -5.20 6.91 6.73
C GLY A 125 -5.54 6.23 5.40
N CYS A 126 -5.23 4.95 5.26
CA CYS A 126 -5.51 4.18 4.04
C CYS A 126 -6.81 3.40 4.12
N LEU A 127 -7.57 3.36 3.02
CA LEU A 127 -8.83 2.62 2.92
C LEU A 127 -8.68 1.14 3.24
N THR A 128 -7.50 0.56 3.05
CA THR A 128 -7.22 -0.84 3.40
C THR A 128 -7.29 -1.13 4.91
N LEU A 129 -7.29 -0.11 5.77
CA LEU A 129 -7.60 -0.24 7.21
C LEU A 129 -9.05 -0.66 7.48
N THR A 130 -9.90 -0.63 6.46
CA THR A 130 -11.33 -0.97 6.56
C THR A 130 -11.65 -2.36 6.06
N LEU A 131 -10.66 -3.20 5.75
CA LEU A 131 -10.84 -4.55 5.18
C LEU A 131 -11.22 -5.63 6.21
N ASP A 132 -11.92 -5.26 7.28
CA ASP A 132 -12.36 -6.21 8.30
C ASP A 132 -13.44 -7.19 7.80
N SER A 133 -13.95 -7.01 6.57
CA SER A 133 -14.83 -7.97 5.89
C SER A 133 -14.21 -9.36 5.68
N TYR A 134 -12.87 -9.45 5.66
CA TYR A 134 -12.15 -10.73 5.54
C TYR A 134 -11.72 -11.29 6.89
N LYS A 135 -12.03 -10.61 8.00
CA LYS A 135 -11.65 -11.05 9.35
C LYS A 135 -12.30 -12.40 9.66
N VAL A 136 -11.50 -13.31 10.21
CA VAL A 136 -11.93 -14.61 10.73
C VAL A 136 -11.90 -14.59 12.25
N ALA A 137 -12.55 -15.58 12.88
CA ALA A 137 -12.44 -15.78 14.32
C ALA A 137 -10.99 -16.15 14.72
N ASP A 138 -10.57 -15.84 15.95
CA ASP A 138 -9.19 -16.08 16.38
C ASP A 138 -8.85 -17.58 16.39
N GLU A 139 -9.85 -18.44 16.59
CA GLU A 139 -9.72 -19.91 16.57
C GLU A 139 -9.47 -20.47 15.16
N GLU A 140 -9.79 -19.72 14.10
CA GLU A 140 -9.55 -20.13 12.71
C GLU A 140 -8.13 -19.80 12.24
N ARG A 141 -7.32 -19.13 13.07
CA ARG A 141 -5.94 -18.77 12.72
C ARG A 141 -5.03 -19.97 12.88
N GLY A 142 -4.25 -20.22 11.84
CA GLY A 142 -3.24 -21.27 11.81
C GLY A 142 -1.91 -20.81 12.42
N GLU A 143 -0.90 -21.66 12.29
CA GLU A 143 0.48 -21.42 12.76
C GLU A 143 1.38 -20.79 11.69
N ASP A 144 0.82 -20.47 10.51
CA ASP A 144 1.58 -20.01 9.35
C ASP A 144 2.12 -18.59 9.54
N ILE A 145 3.41 -18.41 9.23
CA ILE A 145 4.09 -17.13 9.22
C ILE A 145 4.36 -16.74 7.77
N TYR A 146 3.96 -15.53 7.38
CA TYR A 146 4.18 -15.00 6.04
C TYR A 146 5.23 -13.89 6.06
N ILE A 147 6.23 -14.00 5.20
CA ILE A 147 7.25 -12.97 4.99
C ILE A 147 7.00 -12.34 3.61
N VAL A 148 6.34 -11.19 3.60
CA VAL A 148 5.82 -10.56 2.37
C VAL A 148 6.71 -9.39 1.96
N ASP A 149 7.49 -9.55 0.90
CA ASP A 149 8.46 -8.55 0.42
C ASP A 149 9.16 -7.79 1.56
N PRO A 150 9.91 -8.48 2.44
CA PRO A 150 10.64 -7.80 3.49
C PRO A 150 11.78 -7.00 2.85
N LEU A 151 12.04 -5.80 3.37
CA LEU A 151 13.08 -4.90 2.84
C LEU A 151 12.95 -4.67 1.32
N TYR A 152 11.77 -4.25 0.87
CA TYR A 152 11.42 -4.10 -0.53
C TYR A 152 12.39 -3.24 -1.36
N SER A 153 13.01 -2.24 -0.73
CA SER A 153 13.99 -1.32 -1.32
C SER A 153 15.33 -1.98 -1.67
N TYR A 154 15.60 -3.19 -1.15
CA TYR A 154 16.89 -3.84 -1.30
C TYR A 154 17.08 -4.42 -2.71
N PRO A 155 18.34 -4.58 -3.15
CA PRO A 155 18.67 -5.19 -4.44
C PRO A 155 18.11 -6.61 -4.56
N ARG A 156 17.52 -6.92 -5.71
CA ARG A 156 16.97 -8.24 -6.04
C ARG A 156 17.40 -8.70 -7.44
N PRO A 157 17.64 -10.01 -7.66
CA PRO A 157 18.13 -10.50 -8.96
C PRO A 157 17.22 -10.10 -10.13
N GLU A 158 15.91 -10.16 -9.93
CA GLU A 158 14.89 -9.87 -10.96
C GLU A 158 14.95 -8.41 -11.41
N LYS A 159 15.36 -7.49 -10.53
CA LYS A 159 15.54 -6.06 -10.86
C LYS A 159 16.92 -5.77 -11.46
N ILE A 160 17.95 -6.47 -11.00
CA ILE A 160 19.35 -6.25 -11.41
C ILE A 160 19.62 -6.83 -12.80
N PHE A 161 19.19 -8.07 -13.04
CA PHE A 161 19.51 -8.84 -14.24
C PHE A 161 18.40 -8.79 -15.30
N TYR A 162 17.50 -7.80 -15.20
CA TYR A 162 16.36 -7.67 -16.11
C TYR A 162 16.76 -7.53 -17.59
N ASN A 163 17.82 -6.78 -17.89
CA ASN A 163 18.41 -6.73 -19.23
C ASN A 163 19.87 -6.27 -19.19
N THR A 164 20.59 -6.49 -20.29
CA THR A 164 22.03 -6.23 -20.41
C THR A 164 22.45 -4.82 -19.98
N LYS A 165 21.69 -3.78 -20.36
CA LYS A 165 21.99 -2.38 -19.98
C LYS A 165 21.88 -2.17 -18.48
N TYR A 166 20.83 -2.70 -17.85
CA TYR A 166 20.66 -2.62 -16.39
C TYR A 166 21.68 -3.49 -15.66
N THR A 167 21.99 -4.68 -16.16
CA THR A 167 23.02 -5.56 -15.59
C THR A 167 24.36 -4.84 -15.53
N VAL A 168 24.84 -4.29 -16.65
CA VAL A 168 26.10 -3.54 -16.70
C VAL A 168 26.07 -2.35 -15.73
N LYS A 169 25.00 -1.55 -15.75
CA LYS A 169 24.85 -0.42 -14.82
C LYS A 169 24.92 -0.86 -13.34
N ASN A 170 24.24 -1.94 -12.98
CA ASN A 170 24.16 -2.43 -11.60
C ASN A 170 25.43 -3.14 -11.13
N ILE A 171 26.24 -3.66 -12.05
CA ILE A 171 27.58 -4.16 -11.74
C ILE A 171 28.52 -2.97 -11.48
N LEU A 172 28.52 -1.97 -12.38
CA LEU A 172 29.39 -0.79 -12.28
C LEU A 172 29.11 0.04 -11.02
N ASN A 173 27.85 0.19 -10.61
CA ASN A 173 27.48 0.92 -9.40
C ASN A 173 27.56 0.07 -8.11
N GLY A 174 27.99 -1.18 -8.21
CA GLY A 174 28.16 -2.11 -7.09
C GLY A 174 26.89 -2.70 -6.48
N THR A 175 25.71 -2.42 -7.05
CA THR A 175 24.40 -2.91 -6.54
C THR A 175 24.31 -4.43 -6.62
N ALA A 176 24.88 -5.05 -7.67
CA ALA A 176 24.90 -6.51 -7.83
C ALA A 176 25.64 -7.24 -6.68
N PHE A 177 26.68 -6.62 -6.10
CA PHE A 177 27.43 -7.20 -4.98
C PHE A 177 26.67 -7.14 -3.66
N GLN A 178 25.53 -6.45 -3.60
CA GLN A 178 24.68 -6.33 -2.42
C GLN A 178 23.48 -7.31 -2.40
N LEU A 179 23.40 -8.27 -3.32
CA LEU A 179 22.29 -9.22 -3.40
C LEU A 179 22.08 -10.05 -2.11
N GLY A 180 23.17 -10.44 -1.42
CA GLY A 180 23.09 -11.17 -0.16
C GLY A 180 22.67 -10.32 1.06
N LYS A 181 22.65 -9.00 0.90
CA LYS A 181 22.47 -8.04 2.00
C LYS A 181 21.11 -8.16 2.67
N LYS A 182 20.05 -8.39 1.87
CA LYS A 182 18.69 -8.61 2.37
C LYS A 182 18.68 -9.78 3.36
N ASN A 183 19.13 -10.95 2.93
CA ASN A 183 19.14 -12.15 3.78
C ASN A 183 20.03 -11.97 5.01
N LYS A 184 21.18 -11.30 4.86
CA LYS A 184 22.06 -10.96 5.99
C LYS A 184 21.33 -10.11 7.03
N HIS A 185 20.61 -9.08 6.60
CA HIS A 185 19.92 -8.17 7.52
C HIS A 185 18.70 -8.83 8.16
N LEU A 186 17.93 -9.63 7.42
CA LEU A 186 16.81 -10.39 7.99
C LEU A 186 17.28 -11.33 9.10
N LYS A 187 18.44 -11.98 8.94
CA LYS A 187 19.03 -12.85 9.97
C LYS A 187 19.38 -12.13 11.27
N ASN A 188 19.47 -10.79 11.29
CA ASN A 188 19.77 -10.04 12.50
C ASN A 188 18.60 -10.06 13.49
N PHE A 189 17.36 -10.07 13.00
CA PHE A 189 16.15 -9.97 13.82
C PHE A 189 15.13 -11.09 13.58
N ILE A 190 15.32 -11.94 12.57
CA ILE A 190 14.52 -13.15 12.33
C ILE A 190 15.42 -14.38 12.53
N SER A 191 14.90 -15.33 13.30
CA SER A 191 15.53 -16.63 13.55
C SER A 191 15.61 -17.50 12.29
N GLU A 192 16.56 -18.44 12.25
CA GLU A 192 16.73 -19.34 11.10
C GLU A 192 15.56 -20.31 10.93
N ASP A 193 14.93 -20.75 12.02
CA ASP A 193 13.75 -21.62 11.96
C ASP A 193 12.58 -20.93 11.25
N VAL A 194 12.32 -19.66 11.58
CA VAL A 194 11.28 -18.87 10.89
C VAL A 194 11.67 -18.60 9.45
N LEU A 195 12.92 -18.22 9.17
CA LEU A 195 13.37 -17.98 7.79
C LEU A 195 13.24 -19.22 6.89
N ASN A 196 13.36 -20.42 7.47
CA ASN A 196 13.25 -21.67 6.71
C ASN A 196 11.81 -22.18 6.59
N SER A 197 10.93 -21.91 7.56
CA SER A 197 9.55 -22.40 7.55
C SER A 197 8.50 -21.40 7.07
N ALA A 198 8.79 -20.10 7.12
CA ALA A 198 7.84 -19.08 6.70
C ALA A 198 7.67 -19.08 5.17
N GLU A 199 6.45 -18.82 4.71
CA GLU A 199 6.19 -18.68 3.28
C GLU A 199 6.56 -17.26 2.83
N PHE A 200 7.42 -17.16 1.82
CA PHE A 200 7.82 -15.90 1.21
C PHE A 200 6.88 -15.52 0.08
N ILE A 201 6.29 -14.33 0.15
CA ILE A 201 5.31 -13.84 -0.83
C ILE A 201 5.86 -12.59 -1.53
N ASN A 202 5.78 -12.58 -2.86
CA ASN A 202 6.11 -11.43 -3.71
C ASN A 202 4.82 -10.77 -4.19
N GLN A 203 4.64 -9.49 -3.91
CA GLN A 203 3.53 -8.65 -4.42
C GLN A 203 3.95 -7.78 -5.62
N GLU A 204 5.10 -8.06 -6.23
CA GLU A 204 5.49 -7.57 -7.56
C GLU A 204 5.69 -8.71 -8.57
N PRO A 205 4.64 -9.46 -8.90
CA PRO A 205 4.70 -10.42 -10.00
C PRO A 205 4.98 -9.73 -11.36
N PRO A 206 5.52 -10.48 -12.34
CA PRO A 206 5.84 -9.93 -13.66
C PRO A 206 4.61 -9.35 -14.38
N SER A 207 4.85 -8.31 -15.18
CA SER A 207 3.81 -7.65 -15.96
C SER A 207 3.37 -8.47 -17.18
N ASN A 208 2.16 -8.22 -17.69
CA ASN A 208 1.53 -8.81 -18.88
C ASN A 208 1.30 -10.32 -18.78
N GLN A 209 1.17 -10.86 -17.57
CA GLN A 209 0.89 -12.27 -17.35
C GLN A 209 -0.55 -12.55 -16.93
N LEU A 210 -1.21 -11.59 -16.29
CA LEU A 210 -2.55 -11.75 -15.72
C LEU A 210 -3.48 -10.64 -16.23
N ASN A 211 -4.74 -10.99 -16.45
CA ASN A 211 -5.79 -10.00 -16.70
C ASN A 211 -6.25 -9.35 -15.38
N ASP A 212 -7.11 -8.33 -15.44
CA ASP A 212 -7.53 -7.59 -14.23
C ASP A 212 -8.33 -8.46 -13.24
N GLU A 213 -9.15 -9.39 -13.72
CA GLU A 213 -9.90 -10.33 -12.87
C GLU A 213 -8.95 -11.23 -12.07
N GLN A 214 -7.97 -11.84 -12.73
CA GLN A 214 -6.96 -12.68 -12.09
C GLN A 214 -6.11 -11.91 -11.07
N LYS A 215 -5.84 -10.61 -11.32
CA LYS A 215 -5.15 -9.76 -10.33
C LYS A 215 -6.02 -9.50 -9.10
N PHE A 216 -7.32 -9.34 -9.28
CA PHE A 216 -8.26 -9.23 -8.16
C PHE A 216 -8.36 -10.54 -7.38
N GLU A 217 -8.45 -11.68 -8.04
CA GLU A 217 -8.43 -13.00 -7.41
C GLU A 217 -7.14 -13.22 -6.61
N MET A 218 -5.98 -12.85 -7.17
CA MET A 218 -4.70 -12.92 -6.46
C MET A 218 -4.70 -12.04 -5.21
N ALA A 219 -5.20 -10.79 -5.31
CA ALA A 219 -5.28 -9.89 -4.17
C ALA A 219 -6.22 -10.41 -3.08
N GLU A 220 -7.37 -10.97 -3.47
CA GLU A 220 -8.37 -11.55 -2.55
C GLU A 220 -7.83 -12.80 -1.85
N ALA A 221 -7.15 -13.69 -2.60
CA ALA A 221 -6.48 -14.86 -2.03
C ALA A 221 -5.42 -14.48 -0.98
N LEU A 222 -4.69 -13.38 -1.19
CA LEU A 222 -3.75 -12.85 -0.19
C LEU A 222 -4.47 -12.36 1.07
N LEU A 223 -5.62 -11.69 0.95
CA LEU A 223 -6.40 -11.24 2.11
C LEU A 223 -6.90 -12.43 2.94
N HIS A 224 -7.42 -13.47 2.29
CA HIS A 224 -7.82 -14.71 2.98
C HIS A 224 -6.64 -15.39 3.67
N LYS A 225 -5.46 -15.41 3.03
CA LYS A 225 -4.23 -15.93 3.61
C LYS A 225 -3.81 -15.13 4.85
N TYR A 226 -3.81 -13.80 4.77
CA TYR A 226 -3.44 -12.94 5.89
C TYR A 226 -4.43 -13.03 7.04
N ALA A 227 -5.73 -13.20 6.77
CA ALA A 227 -6.74 -13.31 7.82
C ALA A 227 -6.50 -14.50 8.76
N LYS A 228 -5.98 -15.61 8.23
CA LYS A 228 -5.71 -16.86 8.96
C LYS A 228 -4.27 -16.98 9.46
N ALA A 229 -3.42 -15.99 9.21
CA ALA A 229 -2.01 -16.06 9.56
C ALA A 229 -1.77 -15.95 11.07
N LYS A 230 -0.72 -16.61 11.54
CA LYS A 230 -0.17 -16.37 12.88
C LYS A 230 0.53 -15.02 12.97
N LEU A 231 1.35 -14.72 11.96
CA LEU A 231 2.16 -13.51 11.91
C LEU A 231 2.50 -13.14 10.46
N VAL A 232 2.42 -11.86 10.15
CA VAL A 232 2.89 -11.29 8.87
C VAL A 232 4.06 -10.35 9.12
N ILE A 233 5.15 -10.53 8.37
CA ILE A 233 6.33 -9.65 8.41
C ILE A 233 6.49 -9.03 7.04
N THR A 234 6.42 -7.70 6.93
CA THR A 234 6.40 -7.03 5.63
C THR A 234 6.95 -5.61 5.67
N SER A 235 7.45 -5.12 4.53
CA SER A 235 7.75 -3.70 4.31
C SER A 235 6.70 -2.97 3.45
N ARG A 236 5.60 -3.65 3.10
CA ARG A 236 4.51 -3.09 2.27
C ARG A 236 3.32 -2.64 3.11
N ILE A 237 2.96 -1.36 2.98
CA ILE A 237 1.77 -0.82 3.67
C ILE A 237 0.47 -1.50 3.25
N HIS A 238 0.31 -1.84 1.97
CA HIS A 238 -0.90 -2.52 1.48
C HIS A 238 -0.89 -4.03 1.78
N CYS A 239 0.10 -4.51 2.53
CA CYS A 239 0.04 -5.80 3.21
C CYS A 239 -0.20 -5.57 4.71
N ALA A 240 0.54 -4.64 5.34
CA ALA A 240 0.46 -4.41 6.77
C ALA A 240 -0.85 -3.77 7.26
N LEU A 241 -1.40 -2.78 6.55
CA LEU A 241 -2.65 -2.12 6.92
C LEU A 241 -3.86 -3.06 6.85
N PRO A 242 -4.01 -3.92 5.80
CA PRO A 242 -4.99 -5.00 5.85
C PRO A 242 -4.80 -5.90 7.06
N CYS A 243 -3.56 -6.31 7.40
CA CYS A 243 -3.34 -7.17 8.56
C CYS A 243 -3.84 -6.52 9.87
N LEU A 244 -3.66 -5.21 10.04
CA LEU A 244 -4.25 -4.49 11.17
C LEU A 244 -5.78 -4.60 11.17
N ALA A 245 -6.43 -4.34 10.03
CA ALA A 245 -7.90 -4.42 9.90
C ALA A 245 -8.45 -5.82 10.19
N LEU A 246 -7.72 -6.85 9.78
CA LEU A 246 -8.06 -8.26 10.04
C LEU A 246 -7.79 -8.67 11.49
N GLY A 247 -7.05 -7.86 12.24
CA GLY A 247 -6.53 -8.18 13.56
C GLY A 247 -5.36 -9.18 13.53
N THR A 248 -4.80 -9.49 12.36
CA THR A 248 -3.66 -10.39 12.19
C THR A 248 -2.40 -9.74 12.75
N PRO A 249 -1.63 -10.40 13.64
CA PRO A 249 -0.35 -9.89 14.10
C PRO A 249 0.55 -9.51 12.94
N VAL A 250 1.05 -8.28 12.95
CA VAL A 250 1.92 -7.78 11.89
C VAL A 250 3.11 -7.01 12.44
N ILE A 251 4.27 -7.27 11.87
CA ILE A 251 5.50 -6.51 12.10
C ILE A 251 5.88 -5.80 10.80
N PHE A 252 5.88 -4.48 10.85
CA PHE A 252 6.31 -3.63 9.74
C PHE A 252 7.83 -3.45 9.76
N VAL A 253 8.49 -3.80 8.66
CA VAL A 253 9.93 -3.68 8.51
C VAL A 253 10.25 -2.42 7.71
N ASN A 254 10.75 -1.41 8.41
CA ASN A 254 11.14 -0.13 7.82
C ASN A 254 12.64 -0.14 7.48
N GLY A 255 12.95 -0.19 6.19
CA GLY A 255 14.32 -0.08 5.66
C GLY A 255 14.41 0.95 4.53
N PHE A 256 13.60 2.00 4.60
CA PHE A 256 13.55 3.06 3.61
C PHE A 256 14.45 4.23 4.04
N ASP A 257 15.41 4.60 3.18
CA ASP A 257 16.31 5.73 3.45
C ASP A 257 15.94 7.00 2.68
N SER A 258 14.96 6.93 1.77
CA SER A 258 14.62 8.03 0.87
C SER A 258 13.40 8.80 1.37
N PHE A 259 13.45 10.13 1.28
CA PHE A 259 12.32 11.00 1.66
C PHE A 259 11.06 10.74 0.83
N VAL A 260 11.23 10.38 -0.45
CA VAL A 260 10.12 10.07 -1.36
C VAL A 260 9.39 8.81 -0.92
N ASP A 261 10.13 7.83 -0.39
CA ASP A 261 9.53 6.65 0.20
C ASP A 261 8.95 6.98 1.57
N SER A 262 9.58 7.82 2.39
CA SER A 262 9.11 8.09 3.76
C SER A 262 7.82 8.91 3.84
N CYS A 263 7.58 9.86 2.92
CA CYS A 263 6.44 10.80 3.04
C CYS A 263 5.06 10.12 3.00
N ARG A 264 4.93 9.01 2.29
CA ARG A 264 3.69 8.19 2.22
C ARG A 264 3.37 7.44 3.52
N PHE A 265 4.25 7.48 4.51
CA PHE A 265 4.07 6.78 5.78
C PHE A 265 3.77 7.72 6.95
N ASP A 266 3.74 9.03 6.71
CA ASP A 266 3.50 10.04 7.74
C ASP A 266 2.10 9.90 8.34
N GLY A 267 2.02 9.78 9.68
CA GLY A 267 0.82 9.41 10.43
C GLY A 267 0.42 7.93 10.36
N ILE A 268 1.08 7.10 9.54
CA ILE A 268 0.75 5.67 9.36
C ILE A 268 1.71 4.76 10.15
N LEU A 269 3.00 5.08 10.24
CA LEU A 269 3.97 4.17 10.88
C LEU A 269 3.66 3.91 12.35
N GLU A 270 3.02 4.86 13.03
CA GLU A 270 2.67 4.79 14.44
C GLU A 270 1.63 3.71 14.75
N LEU A 271 0.95 3.20 13.72
CA LEU A 271 -0.05 2.14 13.83
C LEU A 271 0.58 0.74 13.98
N PHE A 272 1.87 0.59 13.66
CA PHE A 272 2.53 -0.72 13.57
C PHE A 272 3.46 -1.01 14.75
N ASN A 273 3.55 -2.30 15.07
CA ASN A 273 4.78 -2.85 15.61
C ASN A 273 5.83 -2.81 14.50
N ARG A 274 6.93 -2.11 14.73
CA ARG A 274 7.89 -1.72 13.70
C ARG A 274 9.31 -2.10 14.08
N ILE A 275 10.04 -2.59 13.09
CA ILE A 275 11.50 -2.74 13.13
C ILE A 275 12.10 -1.73 12.15
N ASP A 276 12.89 -0.79 12.65
CA ASP A 276 13.64 0.18 11.85
C ASP A 276 15.05 -0.33 11.63
N ILE A 277 15.49 -0.40 10.37
CA ILE A 277 16.77 -0.98 9.98
C ILE A 277 17.62 0.10 9.32
N ASP A 278 18.84 0.27 9.81
CA ASP A 278 19.86 1.02 9.11
C ASP A 278 20.30 0.23 7.88
N SER A 279 20.04 0.77 6.69
CA SER A 279 20.26 0.03 5.46
C SER A 279 21.73 -0.26 5.21
N LYS A 280 22.67 0.50 5.77
CA LYS A 280 24.12 0.36 5.52
C LYS A 280 24.72 -0.71 6.42
N THR A 281 24.40 -0.66 7.71
CA THR A 281 25.00 -1.48 8.77
C THR A 281 24.18 -2.74 9.06
N GLY A 282 22.86 -2.69 8.86
CA GLY A 282 21.93 -3.73 9.28
C GLY A 282 21.63 -3.74 10.78
N ALA A 283 22.11 -2.74 11.52
CA ALA A 283 21.64 -2.46 12.87
C ALA A 283 20.14 -2.18 12.83
N PHE A 284 19.42 -2.62 13.86
CA PHE A 284 17.97 -2.44 13.93
C PHE A 284 17.53 -1.99 15.32
N THR A 285 16.36 -1.34 15.36
CA THR A 285 15.62 -1.03 16.58
C THR A 285 14.18 -1.49 16.41
N ALA A 286 13.49 -1.78 17.52
CA ALA A 286 12.08 -2.15 17.52
C ALA A 286 11.31 -1.22 18.45
N ASN A 287 10.09 -0.83 18.08
CA ASN A 287 9.20 -0.03 18.93
C ASN A 287 8.30 -0.90 19.84
N PHE A 288 8.55 -2.20 19.90
CA PHE A 288 7.81 -3.18 20.69
C PHE A 288 8.79 -4.11 21.41
N PRO A 289 8.37 -4.77 22.51
CA PRO A 289 9.23 -5.71 23.23
C PRO A 289 9.60 -6.89 22.33
N LEU A 290 10.86 -6.94 21.88
CA LEU A 290 11.43 -8.03 21.12
C LEU A 290 12.62 -8.62 21.89
N GLU A 291 12.41 -9.79 22.48
CA GLU A 291 13.48 -10.54 23.14
C GLU A 291 14.24 -11.37 22.10
N GLY A 292 15.44 -10.89 21.72
CA GLY A 292 16.28 -11.58 20.75
C GLY A 292 15.77 -11.47 19.31
N LYS A 293 15.44 -12.62 18.69
CA LYS A 293 14.97 -12.70 17.30
C LYS A 293 13.52 -13.16 17.25
N ILE A 294 12.81 -12.75 16.20
CA ILE A 294 11.49 -13.27 15.86
C ILE A 294 11.63 -14.77 15.60
N SER A 295 10.95 -15.57 16.42
CA SER A 295 10.87 -17.04 16.38
C SER A 295 9.43 -17.48 16.17
N LYS A 296 9.21 -18.80 16.00
CA LYS A 296 7.85 -19.37 15.95
C LYS A 296 7.03 -19.11 17.22
N ASN A 297 7.68 -18.81 18.34
CA ASN A 297 7.02 -18.53 19.61
C ASN A 297 6.80 -17.02 19.84
N THR A 298 7.28 -16.18 18.93
CA THR A 298 7.10 -14.73 19.04
C THR A 298 5.64 -14.37 18.83
N MET A 299 5.00 -13.93 19.91
CA MET A 299 3.64 -13.42 19.91
C MET A 299 3.67 -11.90 19.95
N VAL A 300 3.06 -11.26 18.96
CA VAL A 300 2.96 -9.80 18.89
C VAL A 300 1.50 -9.40 18.88
N LYS A 301 1.12 -8.53 19.80
CA LYS A 301 -0.20 -7.89 19.80
C LYS A 301 -0.13 -6.60 18.99
N ASN A 302 -1.08 -6.39 18.07
CA ASN A 302 -1.19 -5.13 17.34
C ASN A 302 -1.50 -3.98 18.30
N LEU A 303 -1.04 -2.76 17.98
CA LEU A 303 -1.18 -1.59 18.84
C LEU A 303 -2.63 -1.07 18.95
N GLU A 304 -3.55 -1.58 18.13
CA GLU A 304 -4.98 -1.22 18.09
C GLU A 304 -5.31 0.27 17.81
N LYS A 305 -4.29 1.13 17.63
CA LYS A 305 -4.42 2.57 17.31
C LYS A 305 -5.16 2.89 16.01
N HIS A 306 -5.38 1.90 15.15
CA HIS A 306 -6.00 2.11 13.84
C HIS A 306 -7.53 2.12 13.87
N HIS A 307 -8.16 1.69 14.98
CA HIS A 307 -9.63 1.54 15.03
C HIS A 307 -10.36 2.86 14.81
N ASP A 308 -9.94 3.95 15.45
CA ASP A 308 -10.60 5.26 15.30
C ASP A 308 -10.51 5.77 13.86
N LEU A 309 -9.34 5.64 13.23
CA LEU A 309 -9.13 6.00 11.83
C LEU A 309 -10.00 5.13 10.91
N ALA A 310 -10.03 3.81 11.12
CA ALA A 310 -10.79 2.88 10.31
C ALA A 310 -12.31 3.13 10.41
N ASN A 311 -12.82 3.35 11.62
CA ASN A 311 -14.25 3.59 11.85
C ASN A 311 -14.69 4.92 11.28
N ALA A 312 -13.95 6.01 11.53
CA ALA A 312 -14.23 7.31 10.93
C ALA A 312 -14.21 7.25 9.40
N LEU A 313 -13.26 6.49 8.83
CA LEU A 313 -13.17 6.30 7.38
C LEU A 313 -14.35 5.52 6.81
N LYS A 314 -14.79 4.43 7.47
CA LYS A 314 -16.00 3.67 7.07
C LYS A 314 -17.25 4.56 7.06
N GLU A 315 -17.46 5.33 8.11
CA GLU A 315 -18.59 6.26 8.22
C GLU A 315 -18.54 7.31 7.11
N LYS A 316 -17.36 7.91 6.88
CA LYS A 316 -17.18 8.92 5.83
C LYS A 316 -17.52 8.36 4.46
N VAL A 317 -17.00 7.19 4.10
CA VAL A 317 -17.26 6.57 2.79
C VAL A 317 -18.75 6.26 2.64
N ARG A 318 -19.38 5.63 3.63
CA ARG A 318 -20.83 5.33 3.60
C ARG A 318 -21.67 6.59 3.44
N SER A 319 -21.33 7.67 4.16
CA SER A 319 -22.05 8.95 4.08
C SER A 319 -21.95 9.65 2.73
N LYS A 320 -20.88 9.40 1.97
CA LYS A 320 -20.63 10.02 0.66
C LYS A 320 -21.15 9.18 -0.50
N LEU A 321 -21.30 7.87 -0.30
CA LEU A 321 -21.85 6.98 -1.31
C LEU A 321 -23.38 7.02 -1.38
N ASN A 322 -24.03 7.10 -0.22
CA ASN A 322 -25.48 7.32 -0.10
C ASN A 322 -25.88 8.74 -0.52
#